data_AF-A0A5K7S5R6-F1
#
_entry.id   AF-A0A5K7S5R6-F1
#
_cell.length_a   1.000
_cell.length_b   1.000
_cell.length_c   1.000
_cell.angle_alpha   90.00
_cell.angle_beta   90.00
_cell.angle_gamma   90.00
#
_symmetry.space_group_name_H-M   'P 1'
#
loop_
_entity.id
_entity.type
_entity.pdbx_description
1 polymer ?
#
loop_
_entity_poly.entity_id
_entity_poly.type
_entity_poly.pdbx_seq_one_letter_code
_entity_poly.pdbx_strand_id
1 'polypeptide(L)'
;MGSIVTVLFNSTLLSPRDNVKLVQEQLSKKGVTVTDEQAFAVSHEYEDKMWDVHKLIGYGLAFLFLARIAIEFTQPEEEKISSKLRKASAMIKQNDKNVKEYKHYYMVRRSYMAFFLLLFCMVLTGLGMAFGRDLGFPREVFRSLKNIHAFIQYLMYAFVVIHLAGVIIAENGKIKGIVSGMINGNRS
;
A
#
# COMPACT_ATOMS: atom_id res chain seq x y z
N MET A 1 -5.20 1.00 -1.03
CA MET A 1 -5.87 1.86 -0.02
C MET A 1 -6.47 1.07 1.13
N GLY A 2 -7.30 0.04 0.89
CA GLY A 2 -7.96 -0.71 1.98
C GLY A 2 -7.02 -1.22 3.09
N SER A 3 -5.88 -1.82 2.74
CA SER A 3 -4.89 -2.32 3.73
C SER A 3 -4.25 -1.21 4.58
N ILE A 4 -4.10 0.01 4.05
CA ILE A 4 -3.60 1.17 4.81
C ILE A 4 -4.63 1.62 5.85
N VAL A 5 -5.90 1.68 5.44
CA VAL A 5 -7.00 2.08 6.32
C VAL A 5 -7.13 1.13 7.50
N THR A 6 -7.00 -0.19 7.29
CA THR A 6 -7.06 -1.14 8.40
C THR A 6 -5.93 -0.94 9.40
N VAL A 7 -4.70 -0.63 8.96
CA VAL A 7 -3.58 -0.31 9.87
C VAL A 7 -3.88 0.95 10.68
N LEU A 8 -4.31 2.03 10.02
CA LEU A 8 -4.63 3.28 10.70
C LEU A 8 -5.76 3.11 11.70
N PHE A 9 -6.84 2.43 11.29
CA PHE A 9 -7.98 2.16 12.15
C PHE A 9 -7.58 1.32 13.37
N ASN A 10 -6.75 0.29 13.16
CA ASN A 10 -6.30 -0.56 14.24
C ASN A 10 -5.38 0.15 15.23
N SER A 11 -4.41 0.92 14.73
CA SER A 11 -3.45 1.65 15.56
C SER A 11 -4.01 2.91 16.22
N THR A 12 -5.23 3.34 15.88
CA THR A 12 -5.85 4.53 16.47
C THR A 12 -7.14 4.20 17.21
N LEU A 13 -8.13 3.65 16.51
CA LEU A 13 -9.47 3.44 17.06
C LEU A 13 -9.62 2.12 17.80
N LEU A 14 -8.89 1.07 17.41
CA LEU A 14 -8.95 -0.25 18.04
C LEU A 14 -7.73 -0.57 18.92
N SER A 15 -6.95 0.45 19.29
CA SER A 15 -5.83 0.28 20.23
C SER A 15 -6.35 -0.31 21.55
N PRO A 16 -5.84 -1.48 21.99
CA PRO A 16 -6.42 -2.16 23.14
C PRO A 16 -6.35 -1.33 24.43
N ARG A 17 -5.23 -0.63 24.62
CA ARG A 17 -4.97 0.16 25.83
C ARG A 17 -5.90 1.36 25.95
N ASP A 18 -6.22 1.99 24.83
CA ASP A 18 -7.07 3.17 24.79
C ASP A 18 -8.55 2.81 24.96
N ASN A 19 -8.92 1.55 24.63
CA ASN A 19 -10.29 1.06 24.69
C ASN A 19 -10.69 0.37 26.00
N VAL A 20 -9.75 0.07 26.91
CA VAL A 20 -10.04 -0.56 28.22
C VAL A 20 -11.16 0.18 28.96
N LYS A 21 -11.03 1.51 29.09
CA LYS A 21 -12.03 2.34 29.79
C LYS A 21 -13.38 2.32 29.11
N LEU A 22 -13.39 2.39 27.77
CA LEU A 22 -14.62 2.32 27.00
C LEU A 22 -15.37 1.00 27.24
N VAL A 23 -14.65 -0.13 27.24
CA VAL A 23 -15.23 -1.45 27.53
C VAL A 23 -15.79 -1.51 28.95
N GLN A 24 -15.04 -1.03 29.95
CA GLN A 24 -15.49 -0.97 31.34
C GLN A 24 -16.75 -0.13 31.51
N GLU A 25 -16.79 1.06 30.93
CA GLU A 25 -17.95 1.96 31.00
C GLU A 25 -19.20 1.32 30.39
N GLN A 26 -19.07 0.67 29.23
CA GLN A 26 -20.20 0.04 28.55
C GLN A 26 -20.73 -1.18 29.30
N LEU A 27 -19.85 -1.97 29.95
CA LEU A 27 -20.27 -3.10 30.77
C LEU A 27 -20.86 -2.65 32.11
N SER A 28 -20.30 -1.60 32.72
CA SER A 28 -20.82 -1.01 33.96
C SER A 28 -22.24 -0.48 33.78
N LYS A 29 -22.54 0.17 32.65
CA LYS A 29 -23.91 0.59 32.28
C LYS A 29 -24.91 -0.58 32.17
N LYS A 30 -24.42 -1.80 31.99
CA LYS A 30 -25.22 -3.03 31.94
C LYS A 30 -25.20 -3.81 33.27
N GLY A 31 -24.68 -3.20 34.34
CA GLY A 31 -24.59 -3.80 35.67
C GLY A 31 -23.45 -4.80 35.84
N VAL A 32 -22.49 -4.84 34.91
CA VAL A 32 -21.34 -5.76 34.95
C VAL A 32 -20.07 -4.97 35.22
N THR A 33 -19.40 -5.22 36.34
CA THR A 33 -18.06 -4.69 36.61
C THR A 33 -17.00 -5.68 36.14
N VAL A 34 -15.97 -5.19 35.46
CA VAL A 34 -14.85 -6.00 34.97
C VAL A 34 -13.53 -5.36 35.35
N THR A 35 -12.51 -6.19 35.58
CA THR A 35 -11.15 -5.72 35.83
C THR A 35 -10.52 -5.14 34.56
N ASP A 36 -9.45 -4.36 34.73
CA ASP A 36 -8.67 -3.83 33.60
C ASP A 36 -8.17 -4.95 32.68
N GLU A 37 -7.76 -6.08 33.24
CA GLU A 37 -7.29 -7.26 32.50
C GLU A 37 -8.40 -7.87 31.64
N GLN A 38 -9.61 -7.99 32.18
CA GLN A 38 -10.77 -8.51 31.45
C GLN A 38 -11.18 -7.57 30.31
N ALA A 39 -11.20 -6.25 30.55
CA ALA A 39 -11.51 -5.26 29.53
C ALA A 39 -10.41 -5.15 28.46
N PHE A 40 -9.13 -5.31 28.84
CA PHE A 40 -8.01 -5.39 27.93
C PHE A 40 -8.11 -6.61 27.02
N ALA A 41 -8.42 -7.79 27.56
CA ALA A 41 -8.58 -9.01 26.77
C ALA A 41 -9.66 -8.86 25.67
N VAL A 42 -10.79 -8.22 26.01
CA VAL A 42 -11.85 -7.91 25.02
C VAL A 42 -11.36 -6.95 23.95
N SER A 43 -10.66 -5.87 24.36
CA SER A 43 -10.16 -4.87 23.41
C SER A 43 -9.07 -5.44 22.49
N HIS A 44 -8.23 -6.33 23.02
CA HIS A 44 -7.19 -7.02 22.26
C HIS A 44 -7.77 -7.99 21.21
N GLU A 45 -8.87 -8.69 21.53
CA GLU A 45 -9.54 -9.53 20.53
C GLU A 45 -10.07 -8.73 19.33
N TYR A 46 -10.57 -7.50 19.54
CA TYR A 46 -10.98 -6.63 18.43
C TYR A 46 -9.79 -6.17 17.57
N GLU A 47 -8.66 -5.86 18.21
CA GLU A 47 -7.41 -5.54 17.52
C GLU A 47 -6.95 -6.72 16.63
N ASP A 48 -6.93 -7.92 17.19
CA ASP A 48 -6.50 -9.14 16.51
C ASP A 48 -7.39 -9.43 15.29
N LYS A 49 -8.71 -9.29 15.42
CA LYS A 49 -9.63 -9.43 14.28
C LYS A 49 -9.34 -8.42 13.17
N MET A 50 -8.96 -7.18 13.50
CA MET A 50 -8.60 -6.19 12.48
C MET A 50 -7.27 -6.52 11.80
N TRP A 51 -6.30 -7.08 12.53
CA TRP A 51 -5.08 -7.62 11.93
C TRP A 51 -5.37 -8.79 10.97
N ASP A 52 -6.37 -9.63 11.28
CA ASP A 52 -6.84 -10.68 10.35
C ASP A 52 -7.40 -10.11 9.06
N VAL A 53 -8.24 -9.07 9.15
CA VAL A 53 -8.75 -8.36 7.97
C VAL A 53 -7.60 -7.75 7.16
N HIS A 54 -6.61 -7.13 7.83
CA HIS A 54 -5.43 -6.60 7.15
C HIS A 54 -4.67 -7.69 6.39
N LYS A 55 -4.46 -8.87 6.99
CA LYS A 55 -3.84 -10.03 6.32
C LYS A 55 -4.64 -10.48 5.10
N LEU A 56 -5.97 -10.59 5.23
CA LEU A 56 -6.84 -10.99 4.12
C LEU A 56 -6.74 -10.02 2.93
N ILE A 57 -6.82 -8.71 3.18
CA ILE A 57 -6.63 -7.69 2.15
C ILE A 57 -5.20 -7.78 1.57
N GLY A 58 -4.21 -8.05 2.42
CA GLY A 58 -2.82 -8.27 2.03
C GLY A 58 -2.66 -9.43 1.04
N TYR A 59 -3.33 -10.56 1.26
CA TYR A 59 -3.33 -11.69 0.32
C TYR A 59 -3.96 -11.32 -1.02
N GLY A 60 -5.08 -10.60 -1.00
CA GLY A 60 -5.70 -10.08 -2.22
C GLY A 60 -4.75 -9.16 -2.99
N LEU A 61 -4.04 -8.27 -2.29
CA LEU A 61 -3.06 -7.37 -2.89
C LEU A 61 -1.85 -8.13 -3.47
N ALA A 62 -1.34 -9.12 -2.76
CA ALA A 62 -0.27 -9.99 -3.25
C ALA A 62 -0.68 -10.73 -4.53
N PHE A 63 -1.89 -11.29 -4.56
CA PHE A 63 -2.46 -11.92 -5.75
C PHE A 63 -2.56 -10.94 -6.93
N LEU A 64 -3.13 -9.76 -6.72
CA LEU A 64 -3.25 -8.73 -7.78
C LEU A 64 -1.89 -8.27 -8.29
N PHE A 65 -0.89 -8.16 -7.39
CA PHE A 65 0.47 -7.83 -7.75
C PHE A 65 1.13 -8.92 -8.60
N LEU A 66 0.96 -10.20 -8.24
CA LEU A 66 1.42 -11.32 -9.05
C LEU A 66 0.72 -11.39 -10.41
N ALA A 67 -0.60 -11.19 -10.44
CA ALA A 67 -1.36 -11.11 -11.69
C ALA A 67 -0.83 -9.98 -12.58
N ARG A 68 -0.49 -8.82 -12.00
CA ARG A 68 0.11 -7.69 -12.72
C ARG A 68 1.47 -8.05 -13.32
N ILE A 69 2.31 -8.76 -12.58
CA ILE A 69 3.60 -9.27 -13.09
C ILE A 69 3.37 -10.28 -14.23
N ALA A 70 2.45 -11.24 -14.06
CA ALA A 70 2.14 -12.22 -15.08
C ALA A 70 1.65 -11.57 -16.38
N ILE A 71 0.77 -10.57 -16.27
CA ILE A 71 0.28 -9.80 -17.41
C ILE A 71 1.44 -9.15 -18.17
N GLU A 72 2.42 -8.56 -17.48
CA GLU A 72 3.60 -7.94 -18.10
C GLU A 72 4.41 -8.93 -18.97
N PHE A 73 4.47 -10.21 -18.58
CA PHE A 73 5.13 -11.25 -19.38
C PHE A 73 4.30 -11.70 -20.58
N THR A 74 2.97 -11.67 -20.48
CA THR A 74 2.06 -12.11 -21.54
C THR A 74 1.73 -11.02 -22.58
N GLN A 75 1.96 -9.75 -22.27
CA GLN A 75 1.68 -8.66 -23.21
C GLN A 75 2.57 -8.74 -24.46
N PRO A 76 2.03 -8.39 -25.65
CA PRO A 76 2.82 -8.33 -26.88
C PRO A 76 4.09 -7.51 -26.70
N GLU A 77 5.19 -7.89 -27.37
CA GLU A 77 6.49 -7.21 -27.32
C GLU A 77 6.37 -5.68 -27.41
N GLU A 78 5.44 -5.17 -28.20
CA GLU A 78 5.21 -3.74 -28.41
C GLU A 78 4.61 -2.99 -27.22
N GLU A 79 3.91 -3.70 -26.34
CA GLU A 79 3.25 -3.15 -25.17
C GLU A 79 4.05 -3.32 -23.88
N LYS A 80 5.03 -4.24 -23.88
CA LYS A 80 5.94 -4.47 -22.76
C LYS A 80 6.65 -3.18 -22.33
N ILE A 81 6.90 -3.07 -21.03
CA ILE A 81 7.63 -1.94 -20.43
C ILE A 81 9.03 -1.82 -21.04
N SER A 82 9.70 -2.93 -21.37
CA SER A 82 11.05 -2.95 -21.97
C SER A 82 11.11 -2.34 -23.38
N SER A 83 10.12 -2.61 -24.23
CA SER A 83 10.06 -2.04 -25.58
C SER A 83 9.63 -0.58 -25.55
N LYS A 84 8.68 -0.21 -24.66
CA LYS A 84 8.33 1.18 -24.38
C LYS A 84 9.50 1.96 -23.77
N LEU A 85 10.35 1.32 -22.94
CA LEU A 85 11.61 1.88 -22.45
C LEU A 85 12.57 2.17 -23.61
N ARG A 86 12.77 1.19 -24.51
CA ARG A 86 13.66 1.34 -25.67
C ARG A 86 13.18 2.39 -26.66
N LYS A 87 11.88 2.42 -26.96
CA LYS A 87 11.25 3.44 -27.83
C LYS A 87 11.35 4.84 -27.18
N ALA A 88 11.08 4.97 -25.88
CA ALA A 88 11.25 6.23 -25.17
C ALA A 88 12.72 6.70 -25.18
N SER A 89 13.70 5.84 -24.87
CA SER A 89 15.12 6.19 -24.91
C SER A 89 15.62 6.60 -26.29
N ALA A 90 15.05 6.02 -27.36
CA ALA A 90 15.36 6.40 -28.73
C ALA A 90 14.79 7.78 -29.10
N MET A 91 13.54 8.08 -28.71
CA MET A 91 12.93 9.41 -28.91
C MET A 91 13.64 10.50 -28.09
N ILE A 92 14.15 10.15 -26.90
CA ILE A 92 14.92 11.04 -26.01
C ILE A 92 16.22 11.51 -26.66
N LYS A 93 16.83 10.69 -27.52
CA LYS A 93 18.07 11.05 -28.23
C LYS A 93 17.82 12.04 -29.39
N GLN A 94 16.56 12.26 -29.79
CA GLN A 94 16.19 13.04 -30.97
C GLN A 94 15.49 14.39 -30.69
N ASN A 95 14.98 14.67 -29.48
CA ASN A 95 14.06 15.80 -29.27
C ASN A 95 14.47 16.77 -28.14
N ASP A 96 15.33 17.74 -28.49
CA ASP A 96 15.87 18.78 -27.58
C ASP A 96 14.89 19.96 -27.33
N LYS A 97 13.69 19.97 -27.94
CA LYS A 97 12.81 21.15 -27.94
C LYS A 97 11.71 21.19 -26.86
N ASN A 98 11.52 20.16 -26.04
CA ASN A 98 10.48 20.14 -24.97
C ASN A 98 11.00 19.58 -23.63
N VAL A 99 12.06 20.20 -23.09
CA VAL A 99 12.73 19.77 -21.85
C VAL A 99 11.78 19.66 -20.63
N LYS A 100 10.75 20.52 -20.52
CA LYS A 100 9.81 20.50 -19.38
C LYS A 100 8.85 19.29 -19.41
N GLU A 101 8.28 19.01 -20.57
CA GLU A 101 7.36 17.89 -20.76
C GLU A 101 8.10 16.55 -20.63
N TYR A 102 9.33 16.51 -21.15
CA TYR A 102 10.23 15.37 -20.98
C TYR A 102 10.58 15.09 -19.50
N LYS A 103 10.95 16.13 -18.74
CA LYS A 103 11.24 15.99 -17.30
C LYS A 103 10.03 15.47 -16.52
N HIS A 104 8.82 15.96 -16.84
CA HIS A 104 7.59 15.49 -16.22
C HIS A 104 7.33 14.01 -16.51
N TYR A 105 7.40 13.59 -17.78
CA TYR A 105 7.24 12.19 -18.19
C TYR A 105 8.23 11.27 -17.47
N TYR A 106 9.52 11.65 -17.42
CA TYR A 106 10.55 10.87 -16.74
C TYR A 106 10.31 10.78 -15.23
N MET A 107 9.87 11.86 -14.59
CA MET A 107 9.54 11.90 -13.16
C MET A 107 8.37 10.98 -12.81
N VAL A 108 7.28 11.03 -13.59
CA VAL A 108 6.11 10.15 -13.41
C VAL A 108 6.48 8.68 -13.63
N ARG A 109 7.34 8.40 -14.60
CA ARG A 109 7.82 7.03 -14.84
C ARG A 109 8.66 6.49 -13.69
N ARG A 110 9.54 7.32 -13.11
CA ARG A 110 10.33 6.96 -11.93
C ARG A 110 9.47 6.76 -10.70
N SER A 111 8.43 7.58 -10.50
CA SER A 111 7.51 7.41 -9.38
C SER A 111 6.71 6.10 -9.50
N TYR A 112 6.30 5.72 -10.72
CA TYR A 112 5.70 4.41 -10.98
C TYR A 112 6.65 3.26 -10.60
N MET A 113 7.90 3.30 -11.06
CA MET A 113 8.88 2.25 -10.70
C MET A 113 9.14 2.19 -9.20
N ALA A 114 9.26 3.35 -8.54
CA ALA A 114 9.43 3.43 -7.09
C ALA A 114 8.23 2.83 -6.35
N PHE A 115 7.01 3.10 -6.80
CA PHE A 115 5.79 2.50 -6.24
C PHE A 115 5.81 0.97 -6.32
N PHE A 116 6.10 0.42 -7.49
CA PHE A 116 6.15 -1.05 -7.67
C PHE A 116 7.24 -1.70 -6.84
N LEU A 117 8.38 -1.04 -6.65
CA LEU A 117 9.44 -1.51 -5.78
C LEU A 117 9.03 -1.50 -4.30
N LEU A 118 8.42 -0.41 -3.82
CA LEU A 118 7.91 -0.33 -2.44
C LEU A 118 6.81 -1.38 -2.21
N LEU A 119 5.89 -1.53 -3.16
CA LEU A 119 4.82 -2.51 -3.10
C LEU A 119 5.36 -3.95 -3.08
N PHE A 120 6.39 -4.25 -3.89
CA PHE A 120 7.06 -5.54 -3.88
C PHE A 120 7.63 -5.86 -2.50
N CYS A 121 8.39 -4.94 -1.91
CA CYS A 121 8.97 -5.12 -0.58
C CYS A 121 7.88 -5.25 0.51
N MET A 122 6.75 -4.52 0.39
CA MET A 122 5.60 -4.67 1.29
C MET A 122 4.98 -6.06 1.20
N VAL A 123 4.76 -6.57 -0.02
CA VAL A 123 4.19 -7.91 -0.23
C VAL A 123 5.12 -8.98 0.32
N LEU A 124 6.42 -8.91 0.04
CA LEU A 124 7.39 -9.89 0.55
C LEU A 124 7.44 -9.91 2.08
N THR A 125 7.52 -8.73 2.71
CA THR A 125 7.59 -8.64 4.18
C THR A 125 6.27 -9.02 4.84
N GLY A 126 5.13 -8.67 4.22
CA GLY A 126 3.79 -9.06 4.69
C GLY A 126 3.56 -10.57 4.64
N LEU A 127 3.88 -11.20 3.51
CA LEU A 127 3.82 -12.67 3.38
C LEU A 127 4.82 -13.35 4.31
N GLY A 128 6.03 -12.79 4.45
CA GLY A 128 7.03 -13.27 5.39
C GLY A 128 6.55 -13.23 6.84
N MET A 129 5.78 -12.22 7.25
CA MET A 129 5.15 -12.22 8.58
C MET A 129 3.97 -13.19 8.66
N ALA A 130 3.18 -13.32 7.61
CA ALA A 130 2.00 -14.18 7.58
C ALA A 130 2.37 -15.67 7.71
N PHE A 131 3.40 -16.12 6.98
CA PHE A 131 3.83 -17.51 6.92
C PHE A 131 5.13 -17.79 7.68
N GLY A 132 5.81 -16.77 8.22
CA GLY A 132 7.13 -16.93 8.83
C GLY A 132 7.16 -17.92 9.99
N ARG A 133 6.08 -18.04 10.76
CA ARG A 133 5.98 -19.06 11.81
C ARG A 133 5.93 -20.47 11.24
N ASP A 134 5.14 -20.68 10.18
CA ASP A 134 4.99 -21.97 9.51
C ASP A 134 6.27 -22.39 8.77
N LEU A 135 7.06 -21.40 8.32
CA LEU A 135 8.37 -21.58 7.69
C LEU A 135 9.51 -21.74 8.71
N GLY A 136 9.22 -21.71 10.01
CA GLY A 136 10.23 -21.89 11.07
C GLY A 136 11.17 -20.69 11.27
N PHE A 137 10.75 -19.47 10.93
CA PHE A 137 11.59 -18.29 11.11
C PHE A 137 11.87 -18.01 12.60
N PRO A 138 13.14 -17.73 12.96
CA PRO A 138 13.46 -17.33 14.32
C PRO A 138 12.84 -15.96 14.64
N ARG A 139 12.62 -15.69 15.93
CA ARG A 139 11.99 -14.44 16.41
C ARG A 139 12.68 -13.17 15.90
N GLU A 140 14.00 -13.23 15.70
CA GLU A 140 14.79 -12.12 15.17
C GLU A 140 14.43 -11.77 13.73
N VAL A 141 14.25 -12.78 12.87
CA VAL A 141 13.82 -12.60 11.48
C VAL A 141 12.41 -12.03 11.46
N PHE A 142 11.49 -12.57 12.27
CA PHE A 142 10.13 -12.04 12.36
C PHE A 142 10.11 -10.57 12.79
N ARG A 143 10.91 -10.20 13.79
CA ARG A 143 11.05 -8.80 14.25
C ARG A 143 11.60 -7.90 13.14
N SER A 144 12.61 -8.35 12.41
CA SER A 144 13.17 -7.61 11.28
C SER A 144 12.15 -7.40 10.17
N LEU A 145 11.39 -8.44 9.80
CA LEU A 145 10.30 -8.33 8.81
C LEU A 145 9.25 -7.32 9.25
N LYS A 146 8.82 -7.37 10.52
CA LYS A 146 7.88 -6.40 11.09
C LYS A 146 8.39 -4.97 11.03
N ASN A 147 9.65 -4.75 11.40
CA ASN A 147 10.25 -3.42 11.38
C ASN A 147 10.38 -2.87 9.96
N ILE A 148 10.83 -3.70 9.01
CA ILE A 148 10.95 -3.31 7.61
C ILE A 148 9.56 -3.03 7.02
N HIS A 149 8.56 -3.88 7.29
CA HIS A 149 7.19 -3.68 6.83
C HIS A 149 6.61 -2.36 7.35
N ALA A 150 6.77 -2.09 8.65
CA ALA A 150 6.32 -0.84 9.26
C ALA A 150 7.06 0.38 8.69
N PHE A 151 8.37 0.27 8.44
CA PHE A 151 9.14 1.35 7.84
C PHE A 151 8.68 1.65 6.40
N ILE A 152 8.52 0.63 5.57
CA ILE A 152 8.05 0.80 4.19
C ILE A 152 6.61 1.35 4.17
N GLN A 153 5.77 0.97 5.14
CA GLN A 153 4.43 1.54 5.28
C GLN A 153 4.46 3.08 5.40
N TYR A 154 5.40 3.65 6.16
CA TYR A 154 5.56 5.11 6.23
C TYR A 154 6.02 5.72 4.90
N LEU A 155 6.91 5.05 4.17
CA LEU A 155 7.30 5.48 2.82
C LEU A 155 6.11 5.44 1.85
N MET A 156 5.24 4.43 1.98
CA MET A 156 4.01 4.32 1.20
C MET A 156 3.05 5.47 1.52
N TYR A 157 2.92 5.89 2.78
CA TYR A 157 2.11 7.06 3.15
C TYR A 157 2.63 8.33 2.49
N ALA A 158 3.93 8.59 2.60
CA ALA A 158 4.56 9.74 1.96
C ALA A 158 4.38 9.70 0.43
N PHE A 159 4.57 8.55 -0.18
CA PHE A 159 4.37 8.35 -1.62
C PHE A 159 2.93 8.66 -2.03
N VAL A 160 1.93 8.14 -1.32
CA VAL A 160 0.51 8.36 -1.62
C VAL A 160 0.15 9.85 -1.55
N VAL A 161 0.62 10.57 -0.53
CA VAL A 161 0.37 12.02 -0.39
C VAL A 161 1.00 12.80 -1.55
N ILE A 162 2.28 12.53 -1.86
CA ILE A 162 3.00 13.20 -2.94
C ILE A 162 2.35 12.88 -4.30
N HIS A 163 1.99 11.62 -4.52
CA HIS A 163 1.35 11.17 -5.75
C HIS A 163 -0.01 11.85 -5.95
N LEU A 164 -0.86 11.86 -4.92
CA LEU A 164 -2.17 12.50 -4.98
C LEU A 164 -2.05 14.01 -5.22
N ALA A 165 -1.14 14.69 -4.53
CA ALA A 165 -0.86 16.11 -4.78
C ALA A 165 -0.41 16.35 -6.23
N GLY A 166 0.47 15.49 -6.76
CA GLY A 166 0.92 15.55 -8.15
C GLY A 166 -0.22 15.37 -9.16
N VAL A 167 -1.14 14.42 -8.91
CA VAL A 167 -2.33 14.19 -9.74
C VAL A 167 -3.28 15.40 -9.70
N ILE A 168 -3.57 15.94 -8.50
CA ILE A 168 -4.45 17.10 -8.34
C ILE A 168 -3.89 18.32 -9.06
N ILE A 169 -2.59 18.60 -8.92
CA ILE A 169 -1.93 19.72 -9.59
C ILE A 169 -1.96 19.54 -11.12
N ALA A 170 -1.75 18.32 -11.62
CA ALA A 170 -1.78 18.04 -13.05
C ALA A 170 -3.19 18.21 -13.65
N GLU A 171 -4.19 17.65 -12.98
CA GLU A 171 -5.61 17.69 -13.39
C GLU A 171 -6.16 19.13 -13.40
N ASN A 172 -5.80 19.93 -12.41
CA ASN A 172 -6.19 21.36 -12.34
C ASN A 172 -5.34 22.25 -13.26
N GLY A 173 -4.26 21.71 -13.83
CA GLY A 173 -3.33 22.40 -14.70
C GLY A 173 -3.68 22.27 -16.18
N LYS A 174 -2.63 22.11 -17.01
CA LYS A 174 -2.75 22.05 -18.48
C LYS A 174 -3.09 20.65 -19.00
N ILE A 175 -2.95 19.60 -18.18
CA ILE A 175 -3.12 18.20 -18.57
C ILE A 175 -4.39 17.68 -17.89
N LYS A 176 -5.54 17.94 -18.51
CA LYS A 176 -6.86 17.54 -17.99
C LYS A 176 -7.21 16.10 -18.39
N GLY A 177 -8.03 15.43 -17.59
CA GLY A 177 -8.59 14.12 -17.91
C GLY A 177 -7.66 12.95 -17.59
N ILE A 178 -6.64 13.13 -16.74
CA ILE A 178 -5.72 12.05 -16.34
C ILE A 178 -6.51 11.00 -15.54
N VAL A 179 -7.35 11.45 -14.61
CA VAL A 179 -8.17 10.57 -13.78
C VAL A 179 -9.20 9.81 -14.64
N SER A 180 -9.89 10.52 -15.53
CA SER A 180 -10.84 9.91 -16.47
C SER A 180 -10.17 8.88 -17.38
N GLY A 181 -8.97 9.21 -17.88
CA GLY A 181 -8.15 8.31 -18.69
C GLY A 181 -7.73 7.04 -17.96
N MET A 182 -7.40 7.14 -16.67
CA MET A 182 -7.06 5.97 -15.85
C MET A 182 -8.26 5.05 -15.59
N ILE A 183 -9.48 5.60 -15.47
CA ILE A 183 -10.69 4.82 -15.20
C ILE A 183 -11.25 4.20 -16.49
N ASN A 184 -11.30 4.99 -17.58
CA ASN A 184 -11.92 4.60 -18.84
C ASN A 184 -10.92 4.01 -19.86
N GLY A 185 -9.63 3.96 -19.52
CA GLY A 185 -8.58 3.42 -20.38
C GLY A 185 -8.31 4.27 -21.62
N ASN A 186 -8.40 5.60 -21.50
CA ASN A 186 -8.26 6.56 -22.60
C ASN A 186 -9.18 6.29 -23.81
N ARG A 187 -10.29 5.55 -23.63
CA ARG A 187 -11.34 5.51 -24.65
C ARG A 187 -12.09 6.84 -24.62
N SER A 188 -11.84 7.67 -25.63
CA SER A 188 -12.73 8.77 -26.02
C SER A 188 -13.96 8.21 -26.72
#